data_AF-A0A369QL93-F1
#
_entry.id   AF-A0A369QL93-F1
#
_cell.length_a   1.000
_cell.length_b   1.000
_cell.length_c   1.000
_cell.angle_alpha   90.00
_cell.angle_beta   90.00
_cell.angle_gamma   90.00
#
_symmetry.space_group_name_H-M   'P 1'
#
loop_
_entity.id
_entity.type
_entity.pdbx_description
1 polymer ?
#
loop_
_entity_poly.entity_id
_entity_poly.type
_entity_poly.pdbx_seq_one_letter_code
_entity_poly.pdbx_strand_id
1 'polypeptide(L)'
;MSELEKSKDNKFSGSDKIYRDILEKLRATFKKYNYIPEIAACEQAGLQIRPRGNSQEERTEYLLEIVMGLLQAVPNSPFIEELFNNFLKDYIHFVNPEHVYHLAEYYLTDDFILKHKSEWLQDQKPKIRYI
;
A
#
# COMPACT_ATOMS: atom_id res chain seq x y z
N MET A 1 3.03 34.75 -28.18
CA MET A 1 2.85 33.47 -27.48
C MET A 1 1.45 33.43 -26.91
N SER A 2 0.69 32.39 -27.25
CA SER A 2 -0.73 32.26 -26.91
C SER A 2 -0.90 31.82 -25.45
N GLU A 3 -1.98 32.23 -24.78
CA GLU A 3 -2.37 31.71 -23.46
C GLU A 3 -2.56 30.18 -23.46
N LEU A 4 -2.73 29.58 -24.65
CA LEU A 4 -2.77 28.14 -24.87
C LEU A 4 -1.43 27.41 -24.62
N GLU A 5 -0.30 28.12 -24.64
CA GLU A 5 1.02 27.50 -24.38
C GLU A 5 1.37 27.53 -22.89
N LYS A 6 0.88 28.54 -22.15
CA LYS A 6 1.04 28.62 -20.68
C LYS A 6 0.22 27.57 -19.92
N SER A 7 -0.81 27.00 -20.52
CA SER A 7 -1.65 25.96 -19.90
C SER A 7 -1.07 24.54 -20.03
N LYS A 8 0.02 24.33 -20.79
CA LYS A 8 0.72 23.04 -20.87
C LYS A 8 1.73 22.82 -19.74
N ASP A 9 2.28 23.90 -19.16
CA ASP A 9 3.29 23.82 -18.10
C ASP A 9 2.72 23.66 -16.67
N ASN A 10 1.41 23.84 -16.48
CA ASN A 10 0.76 23.69 -15.17
C ASN A 10 0.00 22.36 -14.96
N LYS A 11 0.27 21.35 -15.79
CA LYS A 11 -0.26 19.98 -15.64
C LYS A 11 0.54 19.11 -14.66
N PHE A 12 1.12 19.70 -13.61
CA PHE A 12 1.52 18.99 -12.38
C PHE A 12 0.29 18.57 -11.53
N SER A 13 -0.86 18.34 -12.18
CA SER A 13 -2.21 18.45 -11.62
C SER A 13 -2.78 17.09 -11.21
N GLY A 14 -2.99 16.85 -9.92
CA GLY A 14 -3.77 15.72 -9.39
C GLY A 14 -3.00 14.40 -9.25
N SER A 15 -2.41 13.87 -10.33
CA SER A 15 -1.73 12.56 -10.33
C SER A 15 -0.51 12.52 -9.39
N ASP A 16 0.29 13.59 -9.36
CA ASP A 16 1.43 13.76 -8.45
C ASP A 16 1.01 13.79 -6.97
N LYS A 17 -0.20 14.29 -6.70
CA LYS A 17 -0.77 14.29 -5.36
C LYS A 17 -1.18 12.88 -4.97
N ILE A 18 -1.95 12.20 -5.80
CA ILE A 18 -2.41 10.82 -5.57
C ILE A 18 -1.22 9.88 -5.35
N TYR A 19 -0.19 9.97 -6.20
CA TYR A 19 1.03 9.18 -6.06
C TYR A 19 1.72 9.39 -4.69
N ARG A 20 1.86 10.65 -4.27
CA ARG A 20 2.45 10.97 -2.96
C ARG A 20 1.58 10.50 -1.80
N ASP A 21 0.27 10.71 -1.90
CA ASP A 21 -0.70 10.28 -0.89
C ASP A 21 -0.65 8.75 -0.73
N ILE A 22 -0.51 7.97 -1.82
CA ILE A 22 -0.33 6.51 -1.76
C ILE A 22 0.91 6.13 -0.94
N LEU A 23 2.06 6.75 -1.25
CA LEU A 23 3.31 6.45 -0.56
C LEU A 23 3.27 6.86 0.92
N GLU A 24 2.64 7.99 1.23
CA GLU A 24 2.48 8.46 2.60
C GLU A 24 1.57 7.53 3.41
N LYS A 25 0.43 7.11 2.85
CA LYS A 25 -0.47 6.12 3.48
C LYS A 25 0.25 4.79 3.73
N LEU A 26 1.05 4.33 2.77
CA LEU A 26 1.81 3.08 2.91
C LEU A 26 2.82 3.18 4.06
N ARG A 27 3.62 4.27 4.09
CA ARG A 27 4.59 4.53 5.17
C ARG A 27 3.91 4.68 6.53
N ALA A 28 2.78 5.38 6.58
CA ALA A 28 2.01 5.56 7.80
C ALA A 28 1.47 4.20 8.29
N THR A 29 1.00 3.34 7.39
CA THR A 29 0.53 1.99 7.69
C THR A 29 1.65 1.13 8.27
N PHE A 30 2.82 1.08 7.61
CA PHE A 30 3.98 0.33 8.13
C PHE A 30 4.43 0.84 9.49
N LYS A 31 4.52 2.16 9.66
CA LYS A 31 4.91 2.75 10.95
C LYS A 31 3.92 2.42 12.07
N LYS A 32 2.61 2.52 11.81
CA LYS A 32 1.56 2.28 12.81
C LYS A 32 1.49 0.81 13.22
N TYR A 33 1.64 -0.09 12.26
CA TYR A 33 1.41 -1.53 12.45
C TYR A 33 2.69 -2.38 12.43
N ASN A 34 3.87 -1.77 12.61
CA ASN A 34 5.16 -2.49 12.55
C ASN A 34 5.27 -3.63 13.59
N TYR A 35 4.47 -3.57 14.66
CA TYR A 35 4.45 -4.62 15.68
C TYR A 35 3.86 -5.94 15.16
N ILE A 36 3.20 -5.93 14.00
CA ILE A 36 2.73 -7.14 13.30
C ILE A 36 3.90 -7.68 12.46
N PRO A 37 4.39 -8.90 12.71
CA PRO A 37 5.58 -9.43 12.03
C PRO A 37 5.44 -9.45 10.51
N GLU A 38 4.25 -9.77 9.98
CA GLU A 38 4.04 -9.78 8.54
C GLU A 38 4.19 -8.38 7.91
N ILE A 39 3.69 -7.36 8.60
CA ILE A 39 3.79 -5.96 8.17
C ILE A 39 5.24 -5.46 8.24
N ALA A 40 5.97 -5.83 9.29
CA ALA A 40 7.39 -5.51 9.41
C ALA A 40 8.23 -6.14 8.28
N ALA A 41 7.95 -7.40 7.92
CA ALA A 41 8.63 -8.07 6.80
C ALA A 41 8.34 -7.37 5.45
N CYS A 42 7.10 -6.93 5.24
CA CYS A 42 6.70 -6.16 4.07
C CYS A 42 7.38 -4.79 3.97
N GLU A 43 7.53 -4.06 5.09
CA GLU A 43 8.28 -2.80 5.11
C GLU A 43 9.73 -3.03 4.67
N GLN A 44 10.39 -4.08 5.18
CA GLN A 44 11.75 -4.43 4.81
C GLN A 44 11.89 -4.79 3.32
N ALA A 45 10.96 -5.56 2.77
CA ALA A 45 10.92 -5.88 1.35
C ALA A 45 10.69 -4.63 0.49
N GLY A 46 9.79 -3.74 0.91
CA GLY A 46 9.49 -2.49 0.22
C GLY A 46 10.66 -1.49 0.22
N LEU A 47 11.47 -1.45 1.27
CA LEU A 47 12.66 -0.58 1.38
C LEU A 47 13.76 -0.93 0.37
N GLN A 48 13.77 -2.14 -0.19
CA GLN A 48 14.73 -2.53 -1.21
C GLN A 48 14.38 -1.99 -2.61
N ILE A 49 13.12 -1.59 -2.81
CA ILE A 49 12.60 -1.14 -4.10
C ILE A 49 12.90 0.35 -4.24
N ARG A 50 13.64 0.70 -5.30
CA ARG A 50 14.06 2.09 -5.56
C ARG A 50 13.25 2.70 -6.69
N PRO A 51 12.79 3.94 -6.56
CA PRO A 51 12.15 4.65 -7.65
C PRO A 51 13.14 4.83 -8.81
N ARG A 52 12.68 4.56 -10.03
CA ARG A 52 13.50 4.64 -11.26
C ARG A 52 13.52 6.04 -11.88
N GLY A 53 12.46 6.81 -11.66
CA GLY A 53 12.31 8.17 -12.17
C GLY A 53 10.99 8.80 -11.76
N ASN A 54 10.59 9.85 -12.47
CA ASN A 54 9.43 10.70 -12.13
C ASN A 54 8.34 10.72 -13.20
N SER A 55 8.52 9.99 -14.30
CA SER A 55 7.45 9.85 -15.29
C SER A 55 6.27 9.04 -14.74
N GLN A 56 5.08 9.19 -15.32
CA GLN A 56 3.91 8.45 -14.88
C GLN A 56 4.09 6.93 -15.04
N GLU A 57 4.75 6.51 -16.12
CA GLU A 57 5.09 5.11 -16.38
C GLU A 57 6.03 4.55 -15.30
N GLU A 58 7.15 5.23 -15.03
CA GLU A 58 8.09 4.82 -13.98
C GLU A 58 7.46 4.79 -12.58
N ARG A 59 6.55 5.72 -12.28
CA ARG A 59 5.80 5.72 -11.03
C ARG A 59 4.82 4.56 -10.94
N THR A 60 4.18 4.21 -12.06
CA THR A 60 3.28 3.04 -12.15
C THR A 60 4.06 1.76 -11.94
N GLU A 61 5.20 1.60 -12.62
CA GLU A 61 6.13 0.49 -12.42
C GLU A 61 6.59 0.38 -10.97
N TYR A 62 6.96 1.51 -10.35
CA TYR A 62 7.41 1.52 -8.96
C TYR A 62 6.31 1.04 -7.99
N LEU A 63 5.06 1.48 -8.16
CA LEU A 63 3.94 1.01 -7.36
C LEU A 63 3.64 -0.49 -7.58
N LEU A 64 3.79 -0.98 -8.82
CA LEU A 64 3.68 -2.41 -9.13
C LEU A 64 4.78 -3.24 -8.48
N GLU A 65 6.02 -2.75 -8.48
CA GLU A 65 7.12 -3.42 -7.79
C GLU A 65 6.86 -3.51 -6.29
N ILE A 66 6.35 -2.44 -5.67
CA ILE A 66 5.92 -2.45 -4.26
C ILE A 66 4.91 -3.58 -4.05
N VAL A 67 3.84 -3.64 -4.85
CA VAL A 67 2.82 -4.70 -4.77
C VAL A 67 3.46 -6.09 -4.83
N MET A 68 4.35 -6.34 -5.79
CA MET A 68 5.01 -7.63 -5.92
C MET A 68 5.88 -7.95 -4.70
N GLY A 69 6.61 -6.97 -4.17
CA GLY A 69 7.43 -7.13 -2.96
C GLY A 69 6.59 -7.48 -1.73
N LEU A 70 5.41 -6.87 -1.58
CA LEU A 70 4.49 -7.17 -0.48
C LEU A 70 3.97 -8.61 -0.55
N LEU A 71 3.55 -9.05 -1.73
CA LEU A 71 3.02 -10.40 -1.94
C LEU A 71 4.10 -11.49 -1.76
N GLN A 72 5.35 -11.18 -2.12
CA GLN A 72 6.47 -12.12 -1.98
C GLN A 72 6.96 -12.24 -0.54
N ALA A 73 6.89 -11.16 0.25
CA ALA A 73 7.44 -11.14 1.61
C ALA A 73 6.72 -12.12 2.55
N VAL A 74 5.38 -12.14 2.50
CA VAL A 74 4.59 -12.98 3.40
C VAL A 74 3.37 -13.58 2.69
N PRO A 75 3.56 -14.68 1.95
CA PRO A 75 2.46 -15.31 1.23
C PRO A 75 1.42 -15.85 2.21
N ASN A 76 0.13 -15.67 1.88
CA ASN A 76 -1.03 -16.17 2.62
C ASN A 76 -1.34 -15.48 3.96
N SER A 77 -0.75 -14.31 4.26
CA SER A 77 -1.16 -13.54 5.43
C SER A 77 -2.44 -12.74 5.15
N PRO A 78 -3.48 -12.83 6.02
CA PRO A 78 -4.72 -12.07 5.84
C PRO A 78 -4.46 -10.56 5.96
N PHE A 79 -3.48 -10.13 6.76
CA PHE A 79 -3.09 -8.73 6.85
C PHE A 79 -2.50 -8.21 5.54
N ILE A 80 -1.76 -9.04 4.81
CA ILE A 80 -1.18 -8.65 3.52
C ILE A 80 -2.25 -8.60 2.43
N GLU A 81 -3.21 -9.52 2.46
CA GLU A 81 -4.35 -9.48 1.55
C GLU A 81 -5.15 -8.17 1.69
N GLU A 82 -5.51 -7.78 2.91
CA GLU A 82 -6.25 -6.53 3.15
C GLU A 82 -5.43 -5.29 2.78
N LEU A 83 -4.15 -5.24 3.17
CA LEU A 83 -3.26 -4.13 2.83
C LEU A 83 -3.14 -3.98 1.31
N PHE A 84 -2.95 -5.10 0.59
CA PHE A 84 -2.87 -5.12 -0.86
C PHE A 84 -4.18 -4.66 -1.52
N ASN A 85 -5.32 -5.19 -1.07
CA ASN A 85 -6.63 -4.83 -1.63
C ASN A 85 -6.93 -3.33 -1.46
N ASN A 86 -6.58 -2.74 -0.31
CA ASN A 86 -6.79 -1.32 -0.07
C ASN A 86 -5.79 -0.44 -0.82
N PHE A 87 -4.54 -0.88 -0.96
CA PHE A 87 -3.56 -0.20 -1.82
C PHE A 87 -4.00 -0.21 -3.29
N LEU A 88 -4.51 -1.34 -3.79
CA LEU A 88 -4.91 -1.51 -5.18
C LEU A 88 -6.03 -0.54 -5.59
N LYS A 89 -6.95 -0.20 -4.68
CA LYS A 89 -8.01 0.79 -4.93
C LYS A 89 -7.43 2.16 -5.30
N ASP A 90 -6.43 2.63 -4.56
CA ASP A 90 -5.77 3.91 -4.84
C ASP A 90 -4.90 3.84 -6.09
N TYR A 91 -4.20 2.72 -6.29
CA TYR A 91 -3.42 2.46 -7.50
C TYR A 91 -4.29 2.50 -8.77
N ILE A 92 -5.47 1.88 -8.75
CA ILE A 92 -6.40 1.89 -9.90
C ILE A 92 -6.80 3.33 -10.25
N HIS A 93 -7.09 4.17 -9.25
CA HIS A 93 -7.37 5.59 -9.48
C HIS A 93 -6.15 6.34 -10.05
N PHE A 94 -4.95 6.03 -9.59
CA PHE A 94 -3.73 6.61 -10.13
C PHE A 94 -3.50 6.27 -11.61
N VAL A 95 -3.78 5.02 -12.01
CA VAL A 95 -3.63 4.56 -13.41
C VAL A 95 -4.78 5.04 -14.28
N ASN A 96 -6.01 4.98 -13.77
CA ASN A 96 -7.21 5.44 -14.45
C ASN A 96 -7.97 6.45 -13.56
N PRO A 97 -7.78 7.75 -13.80
CA PRO A 97 -8.38 8.83 -13.02
C PRO A 97 -9.92 8.86 -13.00
N GLU A 98 -10.60 8.13 -13.89
CA GLU A 98 -12.06 8.02 -13.90
C GLU A 98 -12.61 7.15 -12.76
N HIS A 99 -11.77 6.29 -12.16
CA HIS A 99 -12.16 5.53 -10.98
C HIS A 99 -12.26 6.42 -9.74
N VAL A 100 -12.85 5.91 -8.67
CA VAL A 100 -12.98 6.65 -7.41
C VAL A 100 -11.68 6.52 -6.60
N TYR A 101 -11.14 7.66 -6.14
CA TYR A 101 -10.03 7.69 -5.19
C TYR A 101 -10.50 7.32 -3.77
N HIS A 102 -9.79 6.45 -3.07
CA HIS A 102 -10.17 6.05 -1.71
C HIS A 102 -9.50 6.98 -0.67
N LEU A 103 -10.30 7.60 0.21
CA LEU A 103 -9.80 8.63 1.15
C LEU A 103 -9.37 8.09 2.53
N ALA A 104 -9.21 6.77 2.70
CA ALA A 104 -8.78 6.22 3.99
C ALA A 104 -7.36 6.67 4.39
N GLU A 105 -7.16 6.95 5.68
CA GLU A 105 -5.87 7.36 6.26
C GLU A 105 -4.83 6.22 6.28
N TYR A 106 -5.30 4.98 6.47
CA TYR A 106 -4.47 3.79 6.54
C TYR A 106 -5.01 2.68 5.63
N TYR A 107 -4.11 1.84 5.11
CA TYR A 107 -4.50 0.68 4.31
C TYR A 107 -4.96 -0.52 5.15
N LEU A 108 -4.61 -0.54 6.44
CA LEU A 108 -5.13 -1.50 7.40
C LEU A 108 -6.05 -0.78 8.38
N THR A 109 -7.25 -1.32 8.57
CA THR A 109 -8.22 -0.78 9.52
C THR A 109 -8.02 -1.40 10.89
N ASP A 110 -8.22 -0.62 11.95
CA ASP A 110 -8.08 -1.11 13.32
C ASP A 110 -9.07 -2.25 13.63
N ASP A 111 -10.27 -2.21 13.04
CA ASP A 111 -11.27 -3.27 13.14
C ASP A 111 -10.80 -4.59 12.50
N PHE A 112 -10.19 -4.51 11.30
CA PHE A 112 -9.61 -5.69 10.65
C PHE A 112 -8.49 -6.28 11.51
N ILE A 113 -7.62 -5.42 12.05
CA ILE A 113 -6.56 -5.85 12.96
C ILE A 113 -7.15 -6.53 14.19
N LEU A 114 -8.16 -5.93 14.84
CA LEU A 114 -8.79 -6.47 16.04
C LEU A 114 -9.37 -7.87 15.78
N LYS A 115 -10.09 -8.04 14.67
CA LYS A 115 -10.71 -9.31 14.26
C LYS A 115 -9.68 -10.43 14.09
N HIS A 116 -8.57 -10.16 13.40
CA HIS A 116 -7.56 -11.17 13.10
C HIS A 116 -6.49 -11.29 14.19
N LYS A 117 -6.35 -10.31 15.10
CA LYS A 117 -5.51 -10.44 16.31
C LYS A 117 -6.03 -11.54 17.24
N SER A 118 -7.34 -11.65 17.40
CA SER A 118 -7.95 -12.69 18.23
C SER A 118 -7.70 -14.10 17.67
N GLU A 119 -7.70 -14.24 16.35
CA GLU A 119 -7.43 -15.51 15.66
C GLU A 119 -5.93 -15.86 15.74
N TRP A 120 -5.06 -14.86 15.56
CA TRP A 120 -3.60 -15.00 15.66
C TRP A 120 -3.11 -15.42 17.07
N LEU A 121 -3.71 -14.87 18.14
CA LEU A 121 -3.39 -15.27 19.52
C LEU A 121 -3.95 -16.66 19.90
N GLN A 122 -4.98 -17.14 19.21
CA GLN A 122 -5.54 -18.47 19.44
C GLN A 122 -4.70 -19.58 18.77
N ASP A 123 -4.13 -19.32 17.59
CA ASP A 123 -3.27 -20.28 16.87
C ASP A 123 -1.86 -20.43 17.48
N GLN A 124 -1.43 -19.51 18.34
CA GLN A 124 -0.18 -19.65 19.11
C GLN A 124 -0.34 -20.39 20.44
N LYS A 125 -1.57 -20.71 20.89
CA LYS A 125 -1.74 -21.56 22.07
C LYS A 125 -1.47 -23.01 21.66
N PRO A 126 -0.49 -23.70 22.28
CA PRO A 126 -0.31 -25.12 22.02
C PRO A 126 -1.62 -25.84 22.34
N LYS A 127 -2.17 -26.55 21.35
CA LYS A 127 -3.22 -27.53 21.60
C LYS A 127 -2.61 -28.59 22.50
N ILE A 128 -2.78 -28.45 23.82
CA ILE A 128 -2.44 -29.49 24.78
C ILE A 128 -3.31 -30.69 24.42
N ARG A 129 -2.73 -31.64 23.67
CA ARG A 129 -3.30 -32.96 23.48
C ARG A 129 -2.95 -33.75 24.72
N TYR A 130 -3.94 -33.97 25.59
CA TYR A 130 -3.83 -35.01 26.60
C TYR A 130 -3.70 -36.34 25.84
N ILE A 131 -2.56 -37.02 26.00
CA ILE A 131 -2.32 -38.39 25.56
C ILE A 131 -2.57 -39.29 26.76
#